data_AF-A0A120G119-F1
#
_entry.id   AF-A0A120G119-F1
#
_cell.length_a   1.000
_cell.length_b   1.000
_cell.length_c   1.000
_cell.angle_alpha   90.00
_cell.angle_beta   90.00
_cell.angle_gamma   90.00
#
_symmetry.space_group_name_H-M   'P 1'
#
loop_
_entity.id
_entity.type
_entity.pdbx_description
1 polymer ?
#
loop_
_entity_poly.entity_id
_entity_poly.type
_entity_poly.pdbx_seq_one_letter_code
_entity_poly.pdbx_strand_id
1 'polypeptide(L)'
;MDHFSPKTVDPTIALECVFRCVLEHIYGTGWGGACHSSSAMLSILLKEHGIDSEIMIGEVFCDGYRFDHSWVVVQGQIFDAAVALPQAGGIKLGGPVFAGFDIETHEPTRLQYGIGLPGGLGPVEELIASQTIGEYFAYSDEVARDDADFNDQPVPPALWNRVAVVGLACGVLKSAAELLETHSHIERTVVSLQLL
;
A
#
# COMPACT_ATOMS: atom_id res chain seq x y z
N MET A 1 24.96 -14.40 -32.90
CA MET A 1 24.41 -14.72 -31.57
C MET A 1 23.98 -13.40 -30.99
N ASP A 2 22.72 -13.05 -31.20
CA ASP A 2 22.19 -11.78 -30.72
C ASP A 2 21.98 -11.88 -29.22
N HIS A 3 22.68 -11.03 -28.48
CA HIS A 3 22.45 -10.83 -27.06
C HIS A 3 21.05 -10.22 -26.89
N PHE A 4 20.08 -11.07 -26.54
CA PHE A 4 18.78 -10.64 -26.05
C PHE A 4 19.00 -10.03 -24.66
N SER A 5 19.42 -8.77 -24.62
CA SER A 5 19.31 -7.98 -23.39
C SER A 5 17.80 -7.78 -23.16
N PRO A 6 17.24 -8.17 -21.99
CA PRO A 6 15.84 -7.91 -21.72
C PRO A 6 15.63 -6.41 -21.87
N LYS A 7 14.74 -6.00 -22.77
CA LYS A 7 14.36 -4.58 -22.85
C LYS A 7 13.87 -4.19 -21.48
N THR A 8 14.54 -3.22 -20.85
CA THR A 8 14.07 -2.57 -19.65
C THR A 8 12.66 -2.04 -19.94
N VAL A 9 11.67 -2.49 -19.19
CA VAL A 9 10.31 -1.97 -19.29
C VAL A 9 10.36 -0.48 -18.96
N ASP A 10 9.63 0.34 -19.72
CA ASP A 10 9.51 1.76 -19.42
C ASP A 10 8.98 1.93 -17.98
N PRO A 11 9.69 2.66 -17.09
CA PRO A 11 9.28 2.85 -15.70
C PRO A 11 7.86 3.38 -15.54
N THR A 12 7.36 4.22 -16.46
CA THR A 12 5.98 4.71 -16.42
C THR A 12 4.99 3.58 -16.69
N ILE A 13 5.27 2.72 -17.67
CA ILE A 13 4.43 1.56 -17.99
C ILE A 13 4.44 0.57 -16.81
N ALA A 14 5.60 0.34 -16.19
CA ALA A 14 5.71 -0.52 -15.01
C ALA A 14 4.92 0.04 -13.81
N LEU A 15 5.03 1.34 -13.53
CA LEU A 15 4.27 2.02 -12.47
C LEU A 15 2.76 1.85 -12.66
N GLU A 16 2.24 2.16 -13.85
CA GLU A 16 0.81 2.00 -14.17
C GLU A 16 0.34 0.55 -14.05
N CYS A 17 1.15 -0.39 -14.56
CA CYS A 17 0.85 -1.82 -14.49
C CYS A 17 0.78 -2.32 -13.05
N VAL A 18 1.79 -2.00 -12.23
CA VAL A 18 1.83 -2.39 -10.81
C VAL A 18 0.65 -1.79 -10.05
N PHE A 19 0.40 -0.48 -10.20
CA PHE A 19 -0.72 0.18 -9.54
C PHE A 19 -2.06 -0.48 -9.91
N ARG A 20 -2.28 -0.76 -11.20
CA ARG A 20 -3.48 -1.46 -11.66
C ARG A 20 -3.59 -2.87 -11.08
N CYS A 21 -2.53 -3.66 -11.06
CA CYS A 21 -2.57 -5.01 -10.49
C CYS A 21 -2.90 -5.00 -8.98
N VAL A 22 -2.36 -4.05 -8.22
CA VAL A 22 -2.71 -3.86 -6.80
C VAL A 22 -4.17 -3.44 -6.66
N LEU A 23 -4.63 -2.48 -7.46
CA LEU A 23 -6.01 -2.00 -7.46
C LEU A 23 -7.01 -3.12 -7.79
N GLU A 24 -6.74 -3.88 -8.84
CA GLU A 24 -7.54 -5.04 -9.25
C GLU A 24 -7.60 -6.10 -8.15
N HIS A 25 -6.49 -6.34 -7.43
CA HIS A 25 -6.48 -7.23 -6.28
C HIS A 25 -7.37 -6.73 -5.14
N ILE A 26 -7.24 -5.45 -4.77
CA ILE A 26 -8.05 -4.83 -3.70
C ILE A 26 -9.54 -4.97 -4.02
N TYR A 27 -9.95 -4.54 -5.22
CA TYR A 27 -11.36 -4.56 -5.62
C TYR A 27 -11.87 -5.99 -5.86
N GLY A 28 -11.07 -6.84 -6.52
CA GLY A 28 -11.45 -8.21 -6.86
C GLY A 28 -11.62 -9.13 -5.65
N THR A 29 -10.97 -8.80 -4.52
CA THR A 29 -11.09 -9.56 -3.26
C THR A 29 -11.92 -8.85 -2.19
N GLY A 30 -12.39 -7.62 -2.45
CA GLY A 30 -13.09 -6.81 -1.46
C GLY A 30 -12.22 -6.47 -0.25
N TRP A 31 -10.91 -6.27 -0.45
CA TRP A 31 -9.92 -6.10 0.62
C TRP A 31 -9.95 -4.68 1.22
N GLY A 32 -11.07 -4.35 1.89
CA GLY A 32 -11.29 -3.08 2.56
C GLY A 32 -10.43 -2.89 3.81
N GLY A 33 -10.08 -1.65 4.14
CA GLY A 33 -9.25 -1.32 5.30
C GLY A 33 -7.77 -1.74 5.14
N ALA A 34 -7.35 -2.15 3.94
CA ALA A 34 -6.03 -2.70 3.70
C ALA A 34 -4.94 -1.66 3.41
N CYS A 35 -5.08 -0.41 3.85
CA CYS A 35 -4.20 0.69 3.42
C CYS A 35 -2.71 0.44 3.72
N HIS A 36 -2.39 -0.10 4.90
CA HIS A 36 -1.02 -0.40 5.30
C HIS A 36 -0.43 -1.59 4.54
N SER A 37 -1.21 -2.66 4.33
CA SER A 37 -0.80 -3.86 3.60
C SER A 37 -0.66 -3.63 2.09
N SER A 38 -1.62 -2.93 1.50
CA SER A 38 -1.63 -2.63 0.07
C SER A 38 -0.59 -1.57 -0.32
N SER A 39 -0.33 -0.57 0.52
CA SER A 39 0.76 0.38 0.29
C SER A 39 2.13 -0.30 0.37
N ALA A 40 2.30 -1.24 1.30
CA ALA A 40 3.50 -2.07 1.37
C ALA A 40 3.66 -2.93 0.11
N MET A 41 2.61 -3.64 -0.31
CA MET A 41 2.59 -4.41 -1.55
C MET A 41 2.94 -3.55 -2.77
N LEU A 42 2.31 -2.38 -2.91
CA LEU A 42 2.58 -1.44 -4.00
C LEU A 42 4.05 -1.03 -4.04
N SER A 43 4.61 -0.58 -2.91
CA SER A 43 6.01 -0.17 -2.82
C SER A 43 6.99 -1.31 -3.12
N ILE A 44 6.75 -2.51 -2.58
CA ILE A 44 7.58 -3.69 -2.86
C ILE A 44 7.61 -3.98 -4.37
N LEU A 45 6.44 -4.04 -5.01
CA LEU A 45 6.34 -4.37 -6.43
C LEU A 45 6.94 -3.27 -7.32
N LEU A 46 6.84 -1.99 -6.93
CA LEU A 46 7.51 -0.90 -7.62
C LEU A 46 9.04 -1.01 -7.53
N LYS A 47 9.58 -1.30 -6.34
CA LYS A 47 11.03 -1.52 -6.14
C LYS A 47 11.56 -2.71 -6.95
N GLU A 48 10.76 -3.75 -7.15
CA GLU A 48 11.10 -4.88 -8.04
C GLU A 48 11.21 -4.49 -9.52
N HIS A 49 10.53 -3.40 -9.93
CA HIS A 49 10.70 -2.79 -11.25
C HIS A 49 11.78 -1.70 -11.28
N GLY A 50 12.56 -1.53 -10.21
CA GLY A 50 13.60 -0.51 -10.09
C GLY A 50 13.04 0.91 -9.93
N ILE A 51 11.76 1.05 -9.56
CA ILE A 51 11.13 2.33 -9.28
C ILE A 51 11.31 2.62 -7.79
N ASP A 52 11.94 3.75 -7.49
CA ASP A 52 12.06 4.17 -6.09
C ASP A 52 10.71 4.68 -5.56
N SER A 53 10.39 4.22 -4.36
CA SER A 53 9.11 4.46 -3.70
C SER A 53 9.28 4.49 -2.19
N GLU A 54 8.51 5.34 -1.54
CA GLU A 54 8.45 5.48 -0.09
C GLU A 54 7.05 5.12 0.41
N ILE A 55 6.98 4.35 1.50
CA ILE A 55 5.71 4.06 2.16
C ILE A 55 5.53 5.11 3.24
N MET A 56 4.43 5.85 3.16
CA MET A 56 4.12 6.89 4.13
C MET A 56 3.06 6.39 5.11
N ILE A 57 3.04 6.96 6.31
CA ILE A 57 1.96 6.80 7.28
C ILE A 57 1.69 8.13 7.98
N GLY A 58 0.43 8.49 8.15
CA GLY A 58 0.03 9.78 8.73
C GLY A 58 -1.47 10.01 8.65
N GLU A 59 -1.91 11.16 9.16
CA GLU A 59 -3.31 11.56 9.08
C GLU A 59 -3.64 12.15 7.69
N VAL A 60 -4.76 11.71 7.12
CA VAL A 60 -5.36 12.24 5.88
C VAL A 60 -6.65 12.97 6.23
N PHE A 61 -6.94 14.06 5.52
CA PHE A 61 -8.16 14.84 5.71
C PHE A 61 -8.93 15.07 4.42
N CYS A 62 -10.25 14.95 4.51
CA CYS A 62 -11.18 15.31 3.44
C CYS A 62 -12.55 15.63 4.02
N ASP A 63 -13.17 16.71 3.54
CA ASP A 63 -14.56 17.09 3.86
C ASP A 63 -14.89 17.12 5.37
N GLY A 64 -13.94 17.54 6.21
CA GLY A 64 -14.11 17.61 7.67
C GLY A 64 -13.77 16.34 8.44
N TYR A 65 -13.44 15.25 7.73
CA TYR A 65 -13.04 13.97 8.32
C TYR A 65 -11.53 13.83 8.33
N ARG A 66 -11.01 13.26 9.41
CA ARG A 66 -9.61 12.91 9.57
C ARG A 66 -9.49 11.42 9.90
N PHE A 67 -8.52 10.75 9.30
CA PHE A 67 -8.26 9.33 9.51
C PHE A 67 -6.78 9.02 9.32
N ASP A 68 -6.28 8.03 10.05
CA ASP A 68 -4.94 7.50 9.85
C ASP A 68 -4.88 6.63 8.60
N HIS A 69 -3.80 6.75 7.84
CA HIS A 69 -3.69 6.08 6.56
C HIS A 69 -2.25 5.84 6.14
N SER A 70 -2.05 4.85 5.27
CA SER A 70 -0.81 4.65 4.54
C SER A 70 -1.02 4.83 3.04
N TRP A 71 -0.03 5.43 2.39
CA TRP A 71 0.03 5.62 0.94
C TRP A 71 1.47 5.46 0.45
N VAL A 72 1.68 5.51 -0.87
CA VAL A 72 3.00 5.45 -1.49
C VAL A 72 3.33 6.77 -2.16
N VAL A 73 4.58 7.22 -2.04
CA VAL A 73 5.11 8.37 -2.78
C VAL A 73 6.15 7.87 -3.79
N VAL A 74 6.01 8.29 -5.05
CA VAL A 74 6.98 8.08 -6.12
C VAL A 74 7.25 9.42 -6.77
N GLN A 75 8.52 9.86 -6.80
CA GLN A 75 8.92 11.15 -7.39
C GLN A 75 8.10 12.34 -6.86
N GLY A 76 7.78 12.33 -5.56
CA GLY A 76 6.98 13.37 -4.90
C GLY A 76 5.48 13.34 -5.21
N GLN A 77 5.01 12.37 -5.99
CA GLN A 77 3.60 12.18 -6.34
C GLN A 77 2.96 11.08 -5.48
N ILE A 78 1.67 11.25 -5.19
CA ILE A 78 0.91 10.34 -4.31
C ILE A 78 0.25 9.22 -5.11
N PHE A 79 0.41 8.00 -4.62
CA PHE A 79 -0.22 6.78 -5.12
C PHE A 79 -0.93 6.06 -3.97
N ASP A 80 -2.23 5.87 -4.11
CA ASP A 80 -3.08 5.32 -3.07
C ASP A 80 -4.20 4.48 -3.67
N ALA A 81 -3.98 3.18 -3.75
CA ALA A 81 -4.95 2.25 -4.32
C ALA A 81 -6.11 1.91 -3.36
N ALA A 82 -5.95 2.17 -2.05
CA ALA A 82 -6.84 1.63 -1.01
C ALA A 82 -7.83 2.64 -0.44
N VAL A 83 -7.59 3.96 -0.57
CA VAL A 83 -8.46 4.98 0.05
C VAL A 83 -9.92 4.92 -0.39
N ALA A 84 -10.20 4.35 -1.57
CA ALA A 84 -11.55 4.17 -2.07
C ALA A 84 -12.33 3.03 -1.40
N LEU A 85 -11.65 2.15 -0.66
CA LEU A 85 -12.24 0.97 -0.03
C LEU A 85 -11.93 0.95 1.47
N PRO A 86 -12.60 1.79 2.27
CA PRO A 86 -12.42 1.82 3.71
C PRO A 86 -12.85 0.49 4.35
N GLN A 87 -12.44 0.27 5.60
CA GLN A 87 -12.93 -0.86 6.39
C GLN A 87 -14.46 -0.81 6.57
N ALA A 88 -15.06 -1.94 6.95
CA ALA A 88 -16.51 -2.03 7.18
C ALA A 88 -17.00 -0.95 8.15
N GLY A 89 -18.03 -0.21 7.75
CA GLY A 89 -18.56 0.93 8.52
C GLY A 89 -17.80 2.26 8.31
N GLY A 90 -16.72 2.27 7.55
CA GLY A 90 -15.99 3.49 7.16
C GLY A 90 -16.67 4.29 6.06
N ILE A 91 -16.18 5.50 5.85
CA ILE A 91 -16.73 6.46 4.88
C ILE A 91 -15.82 6.50 3.65
N LYS A 92 -16.40 6.31 2.45
CA LYS A 92 -15.67 6.53 1.20
C LYS A 92 -15.53 8.04 0.95
N LEU A 93 -14.31 8.55 1.05
CA LEU A 93 -14.01 9.99 0.91
C LEU A 93 -13.46 10.38 -0.49
N GLY A 94 -13.09 9.40 -1.31
CA GLY A 94 -12.60 9.59 -2.68
C GLY A 94 -12.41 8.27 -3.42
N GLY A 95 -12.02 8.36 -4.69
CA GLY A 95 -11.53 7.23 -5.49
C GLY A 95 -10.04 6.96 -5.26
N PRO A 96 -9.49 5.88 -5.88
CA PRO A 96 -8.07 5.60 -5.81
C PRO A 96 -7.26 6.77 -6.38
N VAL A 97 -6.10 7.07 -5.80
CA VAL A 97 -5.26 8.18 -6.22
C VAL A 97 -4.08 7.68 -7.03
N PHE A 98 -3.93 8.18 -8.25
CA PHE A 98 -2.77 7.95 -9.11
C PHE A 98 -2.10 9.27 -9.43
N ALA A 99 -0.85 9.42 -9.01
CA ALA A 99 -0.06 10.65 -9.18
C ALA A 99 -0.80 11.93 -8.73
N GLY A 100 -1.51 11.86 -7.60
CA GLY A 100 -2.28 12.99 -7.05
C GLY A 100 -3.66 13.23 -7.67
N PHE A 101 -4.09 12.42 -8.65
CA PHE A 101 -5.42 12.50 -9.25
C PHE A 101 -6.32 11.38 -8.74
N ASP A 102 -7.56 11.70 -8.42
CA ASP A 102 -8.61 10.71 -8.18
C ASP A 102 -8.99 10.09 -9.54
N ILE A 103 -8.76 8.78 -9.70
CA ILE A 103 -8.98 8.10 -10.98
C ILE A 103 -10.46 7.89 -11.30
N GLU A 104 -11.38 8.04 -10.34
CA GLU A 104 -12.82 7.94 -10.61
C GLU A 104 -13.36 9.25 -11.20
N THR A 105 -12.86 10.39 -10.72
CA THR A 105 -13.31 11.72 -11.16
C THR A 105 -12.44 12.33 -12.26
N HIS A 106 -11.20 11.85 -12.40
CA HIS A 106 -10.15 12.44 -13.23
C HIS A 106 -9.76 13.87 -12.80
N GLU A 107 -10.04 14.25 -11.56
CA GLU A 107 -9.68 15.54 -10.97
C GLU A 107 -8.55 15.37 -9.94
N PRO A 108 -7.79 16.44 -9.63
CA PRO A 108 -6.89 16.41 -8.48
C PRO A 108 -7.63 15.94 -7.22
N THR A 109 -7.02 15.03 -6.46
CA THR A 109 -7.66 14.51 -5.27
C THR A 109 -7.94 15.61 -4.25
N ARG A 110 -9.10 15.53 -3.60
CA ARG A 110 -9.47 16.43 -2.49
C ARG A 110 -8.84 16.01 -1.16
N LEU A 111 -8.26 14.81 -1.12
CA LEU A 111 -7.58 14.25 0.04
C LEU A 111 -6.31 15.05 0.33
N GLN A 112 -6.18 15.51 1.56
CA GLN A 112 -4.99 16.22 2.04
C GLN A 112 -4.18 15.26 2.90
N TYR A 113 -3.06 14.80 2.35
CA TYR A 113 -2.19 13.82 2.98
C TYR A 113 -1.18 14.47 3.91
N GLY A 114 -0.90 13.83 5.05
CA GLY A 114 0.14 14.26 5.97
C GLY A 114 -0.19 15.54 6.74
N ILE A 115 -1.47 15.89 6.87
CA ILE A 115 -1.90 17.10 7.58
C ILE A 115 -2.03 16.91 9.10
N GLY A 116 -1.47 15.81 9.60
CA GLY A 116 -1.62 15.42 10.99
C GLY A 116 -0.82 16.29 11.95
N LEU A 117 -1.22 16.34 13.22
CA LEU A 117 -0.36 16.95 14.25
C LEU A 117 0.73 15.95 14.66
N PRO A 118 1.88 16.41 15.17
CA PRO A 118 2.84 15.52 15.81
C PRO A 118 2.15 14.70 16.92
N GLY A 119 2.21 13.36 16.82
CA GLY A 119 1.50 12.45 17.73
C GLY A 119 -0.01 12.32 17.46
N GLY A 120 -0.46 12.62 16.24
CA GLY A 120 -1.87 12.51 15.83
C GLY A 120 -2.32 11.09 15.44
N LEU A 121 -1.39 10.17 15.22
CA LEU A 121 -1.72 8.78 14.90
C LEU A 121 -2.40 8.08 16.09
N GLY A 122 -3.35 7.20 15.80
CA GLY A 122 -3.91 6.27 16.76
C GLY A 122 -2.83 5.27 17.27
N PRO A 123 -3.04 4.66 18.46
CA PRO A 123 -2.06 3.74 19.04
C PRO A 123 -1.71 2.53 18.15
N VAL A 124 -2.65 2.07 17.33
CA VAL A 124 -2.43 0.96 16.38
C VAL A 124 -1.52 1.44 15.26
N GLU A 125 -1.77 2.62 14.73
CA GLU A 125 -1.00 3.20 13.64
C GLU A 125 0.38 3.67 14.08
N GLU A 126 0.55 4.09 15.34
CA GLU A 126 1.86 4.29 15.96
C GLU A 126 2.67 2.99 16.04
N LEU A 127 2.03 1.87 16.43
CA LEU A 127 2.68 0.56 16.43
C LEU A 127 3.08 0.15 15.01
N ILE A 128 2.18 0.28 14.03
CA ILE A 128 2.45 -0.03 12.62
C ILE A 128 3.59 0.84 12.06
N ALA A 129 3.65 2.11 12.46
CA ALA A 129 4.71 3.04 12.06
C ALA A 129 6.08 2.65 12.62
N SER A 130 6.12 2.02 13.81
CA SER A 130 7.35 1.58 14.45
C SER A 130 7.90 0.24 13.93
N GLN A 131 7.14 -0.45 13.09
CA GLN A 131 7.50 -1.76 12.54
C GLN A 131 8.09 -1.65 11.14
N THR A 132 9.07 -2.49 10.86
CA THR A 132 9.44 -2.82 9.48
C THR A 132 8.28 -3.53 8.77
N ILE A 133 8.30 -3.58 7.43
CA ILE A 133 7.26 -4.29 6.66
C ILE A 133 7.23 -5.78 7.00
N GLY A 134 8.38 -6.40 7.28
CA GLY A 134 8.47 -7.79 7.71
C GLY A 134 7.74 -8.04 9.03
N GLU A 135 8.01 -7.21 10.04
CA GLU A 135 7.35 -7.29 11.35
C GLU A 135 5.85 -7.01 11.24
N TYR A 136 5.47 -5.98 10.48
CA TYR A 136 4.08 -5.64 10.25
C TYR A 136 3.30 -6.75 9.54
N PHE A 137 3.89 -7.38 8.51
CA PHE A 137 3.23 -8.49 7.81
C PHE A 137 3.06 -9.69 8.72
N ALA A 138 4.08 -10.04 9.51
CA ALA A 138 3.98 -11.14 10.48
C ALA A 138 2.88 -10.87 11.53
N TYR A 139 2.85 -9.66 12.10
CA TYR A 139 1.82 -9.21 13.04
C TYR A 139 0.42 -9.27 12.41
N SER A 140 0.26 -8.74 11.20
CA SER A 140 -1.04 -8.69 10.51
C SER A 140 -1.53 -10.09 10.12
N ASP A 141 -0.63 -11.00 9.73
CA ASP A 141 -0.97 -12.39 9.42
C ASP A 141 -1.40 -13.16 10.68
N GLU A 142 -0.83 -12.84 11.85
CA GLU A 142 -1.25 -13.40 13.14
C GLU A 142 -2.65 -12.88 13.53
N VAL A 143 -2.86 -11.56 13.49
CA VAL A 143 -4.17 -10.95 13.76
C VAL A 143 -5.25 -11.52 12.83
N ALA A 144 -4.95 -11.67 11.55
CA ALA A 144 -5.90 -12.22 10.57
C ALA A 144 -6.19 -13.71 10.79
N ARG A 145 -5.25 -14.47 11.36
CA ARG A 145 -5.47 -15.87 11.74
C ARG A 145 -6.38 -15.96 12.97
N ASP A 146 -6.13 -15.12 13.97
CA ASP A 146 -6.94 -15.07 15.19
C ASP A 146 -8.38 -14.62 14.90
N ASP A 147 -8.56 -13.61 14.05
CA ASP A 147 -9.89 -13.17 13.60
C ASP A 147 -10.62 -14.25 12.80
N ALA A 148 -9.91 -14.97 11.92
CA ALA A 148 -10.49 -16.08 11.18
C ALA A 148 -10.93 -17.23 12.10
N ASP A 149 -10.11 -17.59 13.10
CA ASP A 149 -10.46 -18.61 14.09
C ASP A 149 -11.67 -18.18 14.95
N PHE A 150 -11.68 -16.93 15.42
CA PHE A 150 -12.78 -16.38 16.21
C PHE A 150 -14.11 -16.36 15.46
N ASN A 151 -14.08 -16.09 14.15
CA ASN A 151 -15.29 -15.98 13.32
C ASN A 151 -15.62 -17.27 12.52
N ASP A 152 -14.92 -18.38 12.76
CA ASP A 152 -15.04 -19.65 12.01
C ASP A 152 -14.96 -19.43 10.48
N GLN A 153 -14.00 -18.60 10.06
CA GLN A 153 -13.73 -18.27 8.67
C GLN A 153 -12.41 -18.90 8.19
N PRO A 154 -12.24 -19.10 6.87
CA PRO A 154 -10.95 -19.51 6.34
C PRO A 154 -9.86 -18.48 6.63
N VAL A 155 -8.70 -18.94 7.10
CA VAL A 155 -7.54 -18.08 7.30
C VAL A 155 -7.12 -17.48 5.95
N PRO A 156 -7.01 -16.15 5.84
CA PRO A 156 -6.58 -15.52 4.60
C PRO A 156 -5.15 -15.94 4.21
N PRO A 157 -4.79 -15.86 2.92
CA PRO A 157 -3.41 -16.02 2.50
C PRO A 157 -2.51 -14.99 3.17
N ALA A 158 -1.37 -15.45 3.67
CA ALA A 158 -0.32 -14.62 4.25
C ALA A 158 0.10 -13.47 3.31
N LEU A 159 0.42 -12.31 3.85
CA LEU A 159 0.64 -11.09 3.07
C LEU A 159 1.77 -11.25 2.04
N TRP A 160 2.90 -11.87 2.40
CA TRP A 160 3.98 -12.15 1.45
C TRP A 160 3.54 -13.04 0.27
N ASN A 161 2.64 -14.00 0.52
CA ASN A 161 2.07 -14.82 -0.55
C ASN A 161 1.16 -13.98 -1.47
N ARG A 162 0.41 -13.03 -0.90
CA ARG A 162 -0.38 -12.10 -1.72
C ARG A 162 0.51 -11.22 -2.59
N VAL A 163 1.60 -10.67 -2.04
CA VAL A 163 2.56 -9.86 -2.82
C VAL A 163 3.13 -10.69 -3.98
N ALA A 164 3.51 -11.94 -3.74
CA ALA A 164 4.01 -12.83 -4.79
C ALA A 164 2.95 -13.09 -5.89
N VAL A 165 1.70 -13.39 -5.50
CA VAL A 165 0.60 -13.63 -6.46
C VAL A 165 0.28 -12.40 -7.30
N VAL A 166 0.18 -11.23 -6.68
CA VAL A 166 -0.05 -9.96 -7.39
C VAL A 166 1.16 -9.58 -8.24
N GLY A 167 2.37 -9.85 -7.74
CA GLY A 167 3.63 -9.64 -8.43
C GLY A 167 3.72 -10.38 -9.76
N LEU A 168 3.25 -11.64 -9.82
CA LEU A 168 3.19 -12.39 -11.07
C LEU A 168 2.35 -11.68 -12.14
N ALA A 169 1.25 -11.01 -11.75
CA ALA A 169 0.39 -10.28 -12.68
C ALA A 169 1.05 -9.04 -13.28
N CYS A 170 2.04 -8.45 -12.60
CA CYS A 170 2.82 -7.31 -13.08
C CYS A 170 4.26 -7.67 -13.47
N GLY A 171 4.59 -8.95 -13.63
CA GLY A 171 5.88 -9.42 -14.16
C GLY A 171 7.00 -9.59 -13.13
N VAL A 172 6.70 -9.53 -11.83
CA VAL A 172 7.65 -9.87 -10.75
C VAL A 172 7.62 -11.38 -10.52
N LEU A 173 8.71 -12.05 -10.91
CA LEU A 173 8.86 -13.52 -10.86
C LEU A 173 9.59 -14.01 -9.60
N LYS A 174 9.28 -13.43 -8.44
CA LYS A 174 9.85 -13.81 -7.14
C LYS A 174 8.81 -14.50 -6.26
N SER A 175 9.26 -15.50 -5.53
CA SER A 175 8.49 -16.15 -4.47
C SER A 175 8.30 -15.23 -3.26
N ALA A 176 7.34 -15.58 -2.40
CA ALA A 176 7.11 -14.90 -1.13
C ALA A 176 8.38 -14.86 -0.24
N ALA A 177 9.18 -15.93 -0.26
CA ALA A 177 10.42 -16.01 0.51
C ALA A 177 11.49 -15.04 0.00
N GLU A 178 11.67 -14.96 -1.33
CA GLU A 178 12.61 -14.01 -1.95
C GLU A 178 12.18 -12.55 -1.71
N LEU A 179 10.88 -12.27 -1.76
CA LEU A 179 10.34 -10.94 -1.46
C LEU A 179 10.55 -10.57 0.02
N LEU A 180 10.31 -11.51 0.94
CA LEU A 180 10.58 -11.32 2.36
C LEU A 180 12.06 -11.03 2.61
N GLU A 181 12.95 -11.83 2.03
CA GLU A 181 14.40 -11.66 2.20
C GLU A 181 14.87 -10.27 1.74
N THR A 182 14.30 -9.77 0.65
CA THR A 182 14.75 -8.51 0.03
C THR A 182 14.06 -7.26 0.56
N HIS A 183 12.83 -7.35 1.08
CA HIS A 183 12.02 -6.17 1.42
C HIS A 183 11.52 -6.11 2.86
N SER A 184 11.79 -7.12 3.68
CA SER A 184 11.33 -7.16 5.08
C SER A 184 11.80 -5.96 5.91
N HIS A 185 12.96 -5.39 5.61
CA HIS A 185 13.58 -4.30 6.35
C HIS A 185 13.05 -2.90 6.00
N ILE A 186 12.13 -2.77 5.04
CA ILE A 186 11.57 -1.47 4.65
C ILE A 186 10.80 -0.89 5.83
N GLU A 187 11.00 0.40 6.10
CA GLU A 187 10.28 1.17 7.13
C GLU A 187 9.32 2.16 6.48
N ARG A 188 8.37 2.66 7.27
CA ARG A 188 7.45 3.74 6.86
C ARG A 188 7.99 5.09 7.28
N THR A 189 7.77 6.09 6.45
CA THR A 189 8.02 7.50 6.81
C THR A 189 6.76 8.06 7.48
N VAL A 190 6.87 8.44 8.76
CA VAL A 190 5.79 9.13 9.48
C VAL A 190 5.69 10.56 8.99
N VAL A 191 4.50 10.96 8.54
CA VAL A 191 4.22 12.31 8.04
C VAL A 191 3.26 13.03 8.97
N SER A 192 3.69 14.19 9.44
CA SER A 192 2.88 15.15 10.18
C SER A 192 3.26 16.57 9.76
N LEU A 193 2.39 17.54 10.06
CA LEU A 193 2.70 18.95 9.95
C LEU A 193 3.95 19.25 10.78
N GLN A 194 5.01 19.64 10.09
CA GLN A 194 6.12 20.33 10.75
C GLN A 194 5.59 21.71 11.14
N LEU A 195 5.47 21.95 12.45
CA LEU A 195 5.25 23.28 12.97
C LEU A 195 6.47 24.12 12.56
N LEU A 196 6.26 25.06 11.62
CA LEU A 196 7.23 26.10 11.25
C LEU A 196 7.49 27.05 12.43
#